data_AF-A0ABD0K088-F1
#
_entry.id   AF-A0ABD0K088-F1
#
_cell.length_a   1.000
_cell.length_b   1.000
_cell.length_c   1.000
_cell.angle_alpha   90.00
_cell.angle_beta   90.00
_cell.angle_gamma   90.00
#
_symmetry.space_group_name_H-M   'P 1'
#
loop_
_entity.id
_entity.type
_entity.pdbx_description
1 polymer ?
#
loop_
_entity_poly.entity_id
_entity_poly.type
_entity_poly.pdbx_seq_one_letter_code
_entity_poly.pdbx_strand_id
1 'polypeptide(L)'
;MPVNRQAALQLGLLLLAVPAQYFVTRFVSTPDSNRVLAFRQLLSSAAGFRNKYLTLSAWGQWCQNLLDLFSSSGIHDYAGHDDPNGESPAVEVLQYKDRNGYFSTSTEPRSPRLSSVKFHIGQVIRHKRWGYRGVIIGWDPKAVAPEGWLRQNHPPDKKYWREMPNYSILVDTRDRLVPQITYVPQENIEIIVNTQVLHPSIDNYFEAFDGAQYIPRPWLQAVYPHD
;
A
#
# COMPACT_ATOMS: atom_id res chain seq x y z
N MET A 1 8.23 -17.49 38.17
CA MET A 1 8.59 -18.85 37.69
C MET A 1 9.87 -18.72 36.87
N PRO A 2 10.95 -19.47 37.16
CA PRO A 2 12.17 -19.38 36.38
C PRO A 2 11.89 -19.90 34.96
N VAL A 3 12.28 -19.12 33.94
CA VAL A 3 12.11 -19.49 32.54
C VAL A 3 12.87 -20.81 32.30
N ASN A 4 12.14 -21.83 31.86
CA ASN A 4 12.71 -23.12 31.52
C ASN A 4 13.80 -22.90 30.45
N ARG A 5 15.02 -23.39 30.67
CA ARG A 5 16.17 -23.17 29.77
C ARG A 5 15.86 -23.57 28.33
N GLN A 6 15.02 -24.59 28.14
CA GLN A 6 14.56 -25.02 26.82
C GLN A 6 13.66 -23.98 26.15
N ALA A 7 12.75 -23.35 26.90
CA ALA A 7 11.87 -22.29 26.38
C ALA A 7 12.66 -21.03 26.01
N ALA A 8 13.69 -20.69 26.80
CA ALA A 8 14.59 -19.57 26.47
C ALA A 8 15.38 -19.81 25.17
N LEU A 9 15.85 -21.05 24.95
CA LEU A 9 16.54 -21.44 23.71
C LEU A 9 15.60 -21.43 22.51
N GLN A 10 14.37 -21.93 22.67
CA GLN A 10 13.36 -21.91 21.61
C GLN A 10 12.97 -20.48 21.22
N LEU A 11 12.77 -19.59 22.20
CA LEU A 11 12.48 -18.18 21.95
C LEU A 11 13.66 -17.49 21.25
N GLY A 12 14.90 -17.78 21.68
CA GLY A 12 16.10 -17.26 21.03
C GLY A 12 16.25 -17.71 19.57
N LEU A 13 15.93 -18.97 19.28
CA LEU A 13 15.90 -19.50 17.90
C LEU A 13 14.85 -18.81 17.04
N LEU A 14 13.64 -18.60 17.58
CA LEU A 14 12.56 -17.92 16.86
C LEU A 14 12.90 -16.45 16.58
N LEU A 15 13.53 -15.75 17.53
CA LEU A 15 13.96 -14.36 17.34
C LEU A 15 15.12 -14.23 16.34
N LEU A 16 15.96 -15.27 16.19
CA LEU A 16 17.03 -15.33 15.19
C LEU A 16 16.56 -15.75 13.81
N ALA A 17 15.37 -16.36 13.68
CA ALA A 17 14.86 -16.87 12.41
C ALA A 17 14.62 -15.75 11.39
N VAL A 18 14.05 -14.62 11.79
CA VAL A 18 13.73 -13.50 10.88
C VAL A 18 15.00 -12.80 10.35
N PRO A 19 16.01 -12.47 11.19
CA PRO A 19 17.29 -11.97 10.71
C PRO A 19 18.05 -12.96 9.83
N ALA A 20 18.01 -14.26 10.18
CA ALA A 20 18.66 -15.30 9.38
C ALA A 20 18.00 -15.46 8.01
N GLN A 21 16.67 -15.41 7.95
CA GLN A 21 15.91 -15.51 6.71
C GLN A 21 16.17 -14.30 5.79
N TYR A 22 16.21 -13.08 6.35
CA TYR A 22 16.61 -11.87 5.62
C TYR A 22 18.03 -11.99 5.05
N PHE A 23 18.96 -12.53 5.84
CA PHE A 23 20.36 -12.71 5.43
C PHE A 23 20.52 -13.72 4.29
N VAL A 24 19.85 -14.87 4.38
CA VAL A 24 19.87 -15.92 3.33
C VAL A 24 19.28 -15.38 2.03
N THR A 25 18.18 -14.62 2.11
CA THR A 25 17.51 -14.06 0.94
C THR A 25 18.42 -13.08 0.18
N ARG A 26 19.20 -12.27 0.91
CA ARG A 26 20.18 -11.36 0.32
C ARG A 26 21.38 -12.09 -0.29
N PHE A 27 21.77 -13.24 0.27
CA PHE A 27 22.90 -14.04 -0.22
C PHE A 27 22.58 -14.79 -1.52
N VAL A 28 21.39 -15.38 -1.60
CA VAL A 28 20.98 -16.22 -2.72
C VAL A 28 20.74 -15.39 -4.00
N SER A 29 20.52 -14.08 -3.87
CA SER A 29 20.24 -13.19 -5.00
C SER A 29 21.49 -12.69 -5.77
N THR A 30 22.70 -13.17 -5.46
CA THR A 30 23.96 -12.66 -6.06
C THR A 30 24.58 -13.66 -7.07
N PRO A 31 24.96 -13.23 -8.31
CA PRO A 31 25.52 -14.12 -9.35
C PRO A 31 26.89 -14.75 -9.00
N ASP A 32 27.17 -15.92 -9.59
CA ASP A 32 28.23 -16.87 -9.20
C ASP A 32 29.69 -16.37 -9.33
N SER A 33 29.96 -15.40 -10.19
CA SER A 33 31.32 -14.92 -10.47
C SER A 33 31.98 -14.13 -9.34
N ASN A 34 31.20 -13.65 -8.36
CA ASN A 34 31.68 -12.74 -7.31
C ASN A 34 31.63 -13.31 -5.89
N ARG A 35 31.32 -14.61 -5.73
CA ARG A 35 31.10 -15.25 -4.41
C ARG A 35 32.31 -15.13 -3.47
N VAL A 36 33.53 -15.25 -3.98
CA VAL A 36 34.77 -15.18 -3.17
C VAL A 36 35.07 -13.75 -2.72
N LEU A 37 34.80 -12.74 -3.56
CA LEU A 37 34.98 -11.32 -3.23
C LEU A 37 33.93 -10.87 -2.21
N ALA A 38 32.68 -11.31 -2.40
CA ALA A 38 31.58 -11.08 -1.46
C ALA A 38 31.84 -11.73 -0.09
N PHE A 39 32.45 -12.91 -0.05
CA PHE A 39 32.79 -13.60 1.20
C PHE A 39 33.88 -12.86 1.99
N ARG A 40 34.88 -12.30 1.31
CA ARG A 40 35.94 -11.50 1.95
C ARG A 40 35.42 -10.16 2.47
N GLN A 41 34.54 -9.49 1.74
CA GLN A 41 33.86 -8.28 2.21
C GLN A 41 32.92 -8.57 3.38
N LEU A 42 32.30 -9.74 3.41
CA LEU A 42 31.45 -10.17 4.53
C LEU A 42 32.25 -10.40 5.81
N LEU A 43 33.41 -11.06 5.73
CA LEU A 43 34.27 -11.29 6.89
C LEU A 43 34.81 -9.97 7.47
N SER A 44 35.14 -8.98 6.64
CA SER A 44 35.49 -7.63 7.13
C SER A 44 34.30 -6.85 7.69
N SER A 45 33.08 -7.15 7.23
CA SER A 45 31.83 -6.54 7.72
C SER A 45 31.33 -7.16 9.02
N ALA A 46 31.73 -8.40 9.34
CA ALA A 46 31.29 -9.12 10.53
C ALA A 46 31.72 -8.44 11.84
N ALA A 47 32.87 -7.76 11.85
CA ALA A 47 33.35 -6.98 12.99
C ALA A 47 32.46 -5.74 13.26
N GLY A 48 32.03 -5.05 12.20
CA GLY A 48 31.07 -3.94 12.29
C GLY A 48 29.64 -4.40 12.61
N PHE A 49 29.27 -5.60 12.14
CA PHE A 49 27.97 -6.23 12.40
C PHE A 49 27.76 -6.54 13.89
N ARG A 50 28.79 -7.07 14.58
CA ARG A 50 28.74 -7.30 16.04
C ARG A 50 28.44 -6.01 16.81
N ASN A 51 29.08 -4.90 16.44
CA ASN A 51 28.91 -3.63 17.14
C ASN A 51 27.62 -2.89 16.78
N LYS A 52 26.96 -3.26 15.68
CA LYS A 52 25.75 -2.58 15.18
C LYS A 52 24.46 -3.36 15.45
N TYR A 53 24.52 -4.69 15.56
CA TYR A 53 23.35 -5.57 15.67
C TYR A 53 23.35 -6.53 16.87
N LEU A 54 24.49 -6.73 17.56
CA LEU A 54 24.57 -7.58 18.77
C LEU A 54 24.73 -6.77 20.06
N THR A 55 24.69 -5.44 19.98
CA THR A 55 24.69 -4.52 21.12
C THR A 55 23.29 -4.43 21.72
N LEU A 56 23.19 -4.62 23.05
CA LEU A 56 21.92 -4.62 23.80
C LEU A 56 21.11 -3.31 23.59
N SER A 57 21.81 -2.19 23.38
CA SER A 57 21.22 -0.88 23.11
C SER A 57 20.53 -0.78 21.74
N ALA A 58 21.10 -1.39 20.70
CA ALA A 58 20.50 -1.42 19.35
C ALA A 58 19.21 -2.27 19.33
N TRP A 59 19.20 -3.37 20.12
CA TRP A 59 17.99 -4.17 20.35
C TRP A 59 16.92 -3.42 21.11
N GLY A 60 17.29 -2.62 22.11
CA GLY A 60 16.35 -1.74 22.82
C GLY A 60 15.65 -0.76 21.87
N GLN A 61 16.42 -0.10 21.00
CA GLN A 61 15.89 0.82 19.99
C GLN A 61 15.04 0.12 18.92
N TRP A 62 15.45 -1.07 18.48
CA TRP A 62 14.65 -1.86 17.55
C TRP A 62 13.33 -2.32 18.18
N CYS A 63 13.34 -2.84 19.42
CA CYS A 63 12.12 -3.20 20.14
C CYS A 63 11.20 -2.01 20.36
N GLN A 64 11.75 -0.83 20.68
CA GLN A 64 10.98 0.40 20.81
C GLN A 64 10.36 0.82 19.48
N ASN A 65 11.12 0.83 18.38
CA ASN A 65 10.58 1.16 17.07
C ASN A 65 9.54 0.14 16.58
N LEU A 66 9.66 -1.12 16.98
CA LEU A 66 8.72 -2.18 16.61
C LEU A 66 7.46 -2.13 17.48
N LEU A 67 7.59 -1.78 18.77
CA LEU A 67 6.48 -1.43 19.65
C LEU A 67 5.79 -0.15 19.19
N ASP A 68 6.53 0.85 18.72
CA ASP A 68 6.00 2.06 18.12
C ASP A 68 5.34 1.76 16.77
N LEU A 69 5.84 0.81 15.99
CA LEU A 69 5.17 0.35 14.77
C LEU A 69 3.86 -0.38 15.10
N PHE A 70 3.83 -1.17 16.19
CA PHE A 70 2.63 -1.87 16.67
C PHE A 70 1.64 -0.96 17.42
N SER A 71 2.11 0.11 18.03
CA SER A 71 1.27 1.10 18.71
C SER A 71 0.83 2.22 17.77
N SER A 72 1.62 2.53 16.73
CA SER A 72 1.27 3.43 15.62
C SER A 72 0.48 2.75 14.51
N SER A 73 0.50 1.41 14.42
CA SER A 73 -0.68 0.66 13.99
C SER A 73 -1.72 0.76 15.09
N GLY A 74 -2.19 1.99 15.32
CA GLY A 74 -3.43 2.23 16.00
C GLY A 74 -4.44 1.30 15.36
N ILE A 75 -5.00 0.44 16.20
CA ILE A 75 -6.32 -0.13 16.00
C ILE A 75 -7.16 1.03 15.45
N HIS A 76 -7.41 1.01 14.14
CA HIS A 76 -8.40 1.90 13.57
C HIS A 76 -9.69 1.47 14.24
N ASP A 77 -10.12 2.29 15.20
CA ASP A 77 -11.41 2.15 15.87
C ASP A 77 -12.45 2.34 14.77
N TYR A 78 -12.88 1.23 14.17
CA TYR A 78 -13.99 1.19 13.23
C TYR A 78 -15.21 1.50 14.08
N ALA A 79 -15.52 2.79 14.21
CA ALA A 79 -16.73 3.28 14.85
C ALA A 79 -17.95 2.91 13.98
N GLY A 80 -18.30 1.63 14.00
CA GLY A 80 -19.56 1.04 13.60
C GLY A 80 -19.88 0.03 14.68
N HIS A 81 -20.93 0.29 15.46
CA HIS A 81 -21.45 -0.52 16.56
C HIS A 81 -20.99 -1.99 16.55
N ASP A 82 -20.39 -2.43 17.66
CA ASP A 82 -20.09 -3.83 17.91
C ASP A 82 -21.38 -4.67 17.75
N ASP A 83 -21.35 -5.62 16.80
CA ASP A 83 -22.33 -6.69 16.75
C ASP A 83 -22.13 -7.55 18.02
N PRO A 84 -23.18 -7.78 18.83
CA PRO A 84 -23.08 -8.56 20.07
C PRO A 84 -22.56 -10.00 19.87
N ASN A 85 -22.47 -10.49 18.63
CA ASN A 85 -21.99 -11.83 18.32
C ASN A 85 -20.49 -11.91 17.99
N GLY A 86 -19.76 -10.78 17.95
CA GLY A 86 -18.29 -10.80 17.81
C GLY A 86 -17.76 -11.31 16.47
N GLU A 87 -18.60 -11.40 15.44
CA GLU A 87 -18.16 -11.72 14.09
C GLU A 87 -17.47 -10.50 13.49
N SER A 88 -16.16 -10.59 13.26
CA SER A 88 -15.44 -9.62 12.44
C SER A 88 -15.97 -9.76 11.00
N PRO A 89 -16.68 -8.76 10.44
CA PRO A 89 -17.16 -8.87 9.08
C PRO A 89 -15.93 -8.92 8.18
N ALA A 90 -15.78 -9.98 7.38
CA ALA A 90 -14.80 -9.97 6.30
C ALA A 90 -14.98 -8.66 5.52
N VAL A 91 -13.88 -7.97 5.20
CA VAL A 91 -13.87 -6.68 4.48
C VAL A 91 -14.74 -6.72 3.20
N GLU A 92 -14.90 -7.91 2.63
CA GLU A 92 -15.74 -8.23 1.48
C GLU A 92 -17.27 -8.15 1.75
N VAL A 93 -17.72 -8.39 2.99
CA VAL A 93 -19.14 -8.25 3.38
C VAL A 93 -19.51 -6.78 3.61
N LEU A 94 -18.55 -5.94 4.02
CA LEU A 94 -18.72 -4.49 4.03
C LEU A 94 -18.80 -3.90 2.61
N GLN A 95 -18.09 -4.50 1.63
CA GLN A 95 -18.25 -4.16 0.21
C GLN A 95 -19.67 -4.46 -0.33
N TYR A 96 -20.38 -5.45 0.25
CA TYR A 96 -21.74 -5.82 -0.18
C TYR A 96 -22.86 -4.97 0.41
N LYS A 97 -22.61 -4.19 1.48
CA LYS A 97 -23.68 -3.46 2.19
C LYS A 97 -24.05 -2.12 1.56
N ASP A 98 -23.23 -1.55 0.68
CA ASP A 98 -23.53 -0.28 0.04
C ASP A 98 -23.63 -0.45 -1.48
N ARG A 99 -24.86 -0.46 -2.01
CA ARG A 99 -25.14 -0.60 -3.45
C ARG A 99 -24.38 0.42 -4.31
N ASN A 100 -24.00 1.56 -3.71
CA ASN A 100 -23.34 2.65 -4.40
C ASN A 100 -21.80 2.54 -4.34
N GLY A 101 -21.21 1.68 -3.51
CA GLY A 101 -19.77 1.49 -3.34
C GLY A 101 -19.02 2.75 -2.87
N TYR A 102 -18.02 2.61 -1.99
CA TYR A 102 -17.09 3.70 -1.68
C TYR A 102 -15.85 3.65 -2.57
N PHE A 103 -15.14 4.78 -2.66
CA PHE A 103 -13.83 4.88 -3.30
C PHE A 103 -13.84 4.31 -4.72
N SER A 104 -14.82 4.73 -5.52
CA SER A 104 -15.05 4.28 -6.89
C SER A 104 -15.25 2.79 -7.12
N THR A 105 -15.63 2.01 -6.10
CA THR A 105 -15.85 0.56 -6.19
C THR A 105 -17.24 0.19 -6.75
N SER A 106 -18.09 1.19 -7.04
CA SER A 106 -19.39 0.94 -7.67
C SER A 106 -19.26 0.17 -8.99
N THR A 107 -20.08 -0.87 -9.14
CA THR A 107 -20.19 -1.68 -10.36
C THR A 107 -21.08 -1.03 -11.43
N GLU A 108 -21.77 0.05 -11.09
CA GLU A 108 -22.65 0.76 -12.03
C GLU A 108 -21.83 1.46 -13.12
N PRO A 109 -22.22 1.32 -14.41
CA PRO A 109 -21.57 2.02 -15.50
C PRO A 109 -21.65 3.54 -15.35
N ARG A 110 -20.51 4.22 -15.46
CA ARG A 110 -20.41 5.68 -15.39
C ARG A 110 -20.62 6.29 -16.78
N SER A 111 -21.88 6.57 -17.10
CA SER A 111 -22.28 7.15 -18.38
C SER A 111 -23.39 8.20 -18.20
N PRO A 112 -23.25 9.42 -18.76
CA PRO A 112 -22.12 9.91 -19.55
C PRO A 112 -20.92 10.30 -18.67
N ARG A 113 -19.71 10.37 -19.26
CA ARG A 113 -18.55 10.96 -18.57
C ARG A 113 -18.75 12.46 -18.44
N LEU A 114 -18.78 12.95 -17.21
CA LEU A 114 -18.95 14.37 -16.92
C LEU A 114 -17.71 15.16 -17.35
N SER A 115 -17.91 16.36 -17.92
CA SER A 115 -16.82 17.24 -18.36
C SER A 115 -15.92 17.73 -17.22
N SER A 116 -16.37 17.61 -15.97
CA SER A 116 -15.58 17.92 -14.77
C SER A 116 -14.47 16.89 -14.51
N VAL A 117 -14.63 15.65 -15.00
CA VAL A 117 -13.68 14.54 -14.86
C VAL A 117 -12.57 14.71 -15.90
N LYS A 118 -11.39 15.09 -15.44
CA LYS A 118 -10.25 15.45 -16.30
C LYS A 118 -9.36 14.28 -16.69
N PHE A 119 -9.26 13.26 -15.83
CA PHE A 119 -8.36 12.13 -16.01
C PHE A 119 -9.13 10.85 -16.26
N HIS A 120 -8.49 9.91 -16.94
CA HIS A 120 -9.09 8.66 -17.41
C HIS A 120 -8.47 7.45 -16.70
N ILE A 121 -9.20 6.35 -16.71
CA ILE A 121 -8.70 5.05 -16.27
C ILE A 121 -7.42 4.68 -17.03
N GLY A 122 -6.46 4.07 -16.33
CA GLY A 122 -5.20 3.62 -16.91
C GLY A 122 -4.14 4.70 -17.06
N GLN A 123 -4.47 5.97 -16.85
CA GLN A 123 -3.45 7.02 -16.85
C GLN A 123 -2.54 6.94 -15.62
N VAL A 124 -1.24 7.14 -15.84
CA VAL A 124 -0.23 7.14 -14.79
C VAL A 124 -0.09 8.55 -14.23
N ILE A 125 -0.01 8.65 -12.91
CA ILE A 125 -0.01 9.91 -12.19
C ILE A 125 1.17 10.00 -11.23
N ARG A 126 1.48 11.23 -10.84
CA ARG A 126 2.25 11.59 -9.66
C ARG A 126 1.38 12.41 -8.70
N HIS A 127 1.39 12.05 -7.41
CA HIS A 127 0.67 12.79 -6.39
C HIS A 127 1.39 14.10 -6.07
N LYS A 128 0.80 15.27 -6.37
CA LYS A 128 1.47 16.59 -6.24
C LYS A 128 2.02 16.88 -4.85
N ARG A 129 1.32 16.46 -3.79
CA ARG A 129 1.73 16.73 -2.40
C ARG A 129 2.75 15.73 -1.85
N TRP A 130 2.73 14.49 -2.33
CA TRP A 130 3.43 13.36 -1.69
C TRP A 130 4.43 12.67 -2.61
N GLY A 131 4.47 13.04 -3.89
CA GLY A 131 5.48 12.61 -4.86
C GLY A 131 5.36 11.18 -5.36
N TYR A 132 4.51 10.32 -4.78
CA TYR A 132 4.38 8.93 -5.23
C TYR A 132 3.68 8.82 -6.59
N ARG A 133 4.03 7.77 -7.32
CA ARG A 133 3.42 7.39 -8.58
C ARG A 133 2.31 6.37 -8.39
N GLY A 134 1.39 6.35 -9.32
CA GLY A 134 0.34 5.34 -9.36
C GLY A 134 -0.43 5.37 -10.66
N VAL A 135 -1.39 4.46 -10.81
CA VAL A 135 -2.28 4.39 -11.98
C VAL A 135 -3.72 4.54 -11.53
N ILE A 136 -4.50 5.31 -12.27
CA ILE A 136 -5.93 5.52 -12.00
C ILE A 136 -6.68 4.24 -12.34
N ILE A 137 -7.37 3.68 -11.35
CA ILE A 137 -8.22 2.47 -11.48
C ILE A 137 -9.71 2.78 -11.33
N GLY A 138 -10.07 4.01 -10.99
CA GLY A 138 -11.44 4.43 -10.81
C GLY A 138 -11.58 5.93 -10.56
N TRP A 139 -12.78 6.46 -10.80
CA TRP A 139 -13.13 7.84 -10.47
C TRP A 139 -14.58 7.97 -10.05
N ASP A 140 -14.86 8.94 -9.18
CA ASP A 140 -16.20 9.38 -8.85
C ASP A 140 -16.32 10.88 -9.13
N PRO A 141 -17.45 11.37 -9.68
CA PRO A 141 -17.62 12.77 -10.04
C PRO A 141 -17.68 13.71 -8.83
N LYS A 142 -18.04 13.17 -7.67
CA LYS A 142 -17.99 13.77 -6.34
C LYS A 142 -17.35 12.76 -5.40
N ALA A 143 -16.80 13.21 -4.27
CA ALA A 143 -16.16 12.28 -3.34
C ALA A 143 -17.21 11.33 -2.73
N VAL A 144 -17.05 10.02 -2.96
CA VAL A 144 -17.89 8.97 -2.37
C VAL A 144 -17.03 8.18 -1.39
N ALA A 145 -17.02 8.62 -0.14
CA ALA A 145 -16.30 7.99 0.96
C ALA A 145 -17.05 8.19 2.28
N PRO A 146 -16.83 7.35 3.30
CA PRO A 146 -17.43 7.54 4.61
C PRO A 146 -17.12 8.93 5.18
N GLU A 147 -18.10 9.57 5.82
CA GLU A 147 -17.95 10.92 6.35
C GLU A 147 -16.79 11.06 7.35
N GLY A 148 -16.53 10.02 8.16
CA GLY A 148 -15.38 9.97 9.06
C GLY A 148 -14.04 10.02 8.31
N TRP A 149 -13.94 9.25 7.22
CA TRP A 149 -12.76 9.22 6.36
C TRP A 149 -12.53 10.57 5.67
N LEU A 150 -13.60 11.17 5.13
CA LEU A 150 -13.53 12.49 4.50
C LEU A 150 -13.04 13.57 5.48
N ARG A 151 -13.50 13.57 6.74
CA ARG A 151 -13.02 14.53 7.74
C ARG A 151 -11.56 14.35 8.10
N GLN A 152 -11.05 13.11 8.07
CA GLN A 152 -9.66 12.81 8.40
C GLN A 152 -8.70 13.09 7.24
N ASN A 153 -9.13 12.81 6.00
CA ASN A 153 -8.26 12.86 4.82
C ASN A 153 -8.41 14.15 4.01
N HIS A 154 -9.54 14.86 4.12
CA HIS A 154 -9.71 16.16 3.48
C HIS A 154 -9.45 17.28 4.49
N PRO A 155 -8.53 18.21 4.18
CA PRO A 155 -8.27 19.37 5.03
C PRO A 155 -9.55 20.21 5.26
N PRO A 156 -9.76 20.79 6.46
CA PRO A 156 -10.94 21.60 6.77
C PRO A 156 -11.12 22.83 5.86
N ASP A 157 -10.01 23.37 5.33
CA ASP A 157 -9.95 24.48 4.38
C ASP A 157 -10.34 24.06 2.95
N LYS A 158 -10.37 22.76 2.65
CA LYS A 158 -10.64 22.22 1.32
C LYS A 158 -11.95 21.45 1.22
N LYS A 159 -13.04 22.04 1.73
CA LYS A 159 -14.40 21.45 1.65
C LYS A 159 -14.87 21.16 0.23
N TYR A 160 -14.43 21.97 -0.74
CA TYR A 160 -14.73 21.81 -2.16
C TYR A 160 -14.20 20.49 -2.76
N TRP A 161 -13.27 19.80 -2.08
CA TRP A 161 -12.82 18.45 -2.47
C TRP A 161 -13.93 17.40 -2.44
N ARG A 162 -15.02 17.65 -1.69
CA ARG A 162 -16.20 16.77 -1.67
C ARG A 162 -17.05 16.88 -2.94
N GLU A 163 -17.08 18.06 -3.55
CA GLU A 163 -17.91 18.38 -4.73
C GLU A 163 -17.15 18.25 -6.05
N MET A 164 -15.88 17.82 -6.02
CA MET A 164 -15.05 17.61 -7.20
C MET A 164 -14.79 16.12 -7.45
N PRO A 165 -14.29 15.77 -8.65
CA PRO A 165 -13.90 14.40 -8.91
C PRO A 165 -12.76 13.91 -8.01
N ASN A 166 -12.91 12.69 -7.51
CA ASN A 166 -11.89 11.98 -6.75
C ASN A 166 -11.59 10.65 -7.44
N TYR A 167 -10.35 10.20 -7.34
CA TYR A 167 -9.81 9.09 -8.11
C TYR A 167 -9.24 8.02 -7.18
N SER A 168 -9.52 6.76 -7.48
CA SER A 168 -8.85 5.63 -6.86
C SER A 168 -7.59 5.28 -7.64
N ILE A 169 -6.48 5.20 -6.93
CA ILE A 169 -5.15 5.09 -7.49
C ILE A 169 -4.45 3.90 -6.88
N LEU A 170 -3.95 3.02 -7.75
CA LEU A 170 -3.07 1.93 -7.39
C LEU A 170 -1.64 2.47 -7.27
N VAL A 171 -1.04 2.42 -6.07
CA VAL A 171 0.24 3.09 -5.80
C VAL A 171 1.43 2.22 -6.17
N ASP A 172 2.49 2.82 -6.71
CA ASP A 172 3.73 2.12 -7.03
C ASP A 172 4.45 1.62 -5.77
N THR A 173 4.74 0.32 -5.71
CA THR A 173 5.40 -0.31 -4.57
C THR A 173 6.86 0.12 -4.39
N ARG A 174 7.48 0.69 -5.43
CA ARG A 174 8.81 1.29 -5.35
C ARG A 174 8.80 2.62 -4.61
N ASP A 175 7.67 3.32 -4.63
CA ASP A 175 7.50 4.60 -3.92
C ASP A 175 6.90 4.37 -2.52
N ARG A 176 6.10 3.31 -2.34
CA ARG A 176 5.55 2.91 -1.03
C ARG A 176 5.61 1.39 -0.85
N LEU A 177 6.38 0.93 0.13
CA LEU A 177 6.67 -0.50 0.34
C LEU A 177 5.42 -1.39 0.51
N VAL A 178 4.36 -0.86 1.12
CA VAL A 178 3.10 -1.58 1.31
C VAL A 178 2.19 -1.32 0.09
N PRO A 179 1.80 -2.37 -0.65
CA PRO A 179 0.82 -2.27 -1.73
C PRO A 179 -0.49 -1.70 -1.20
N GLN A 180 -1.00 -0.65 -1.84
CA GLN A 180 -2.22 0.01 -1.39
C GLN A 180 -2.92 0.75 -2.52
N ILE A 181 -4.22 0.98 -2.30
CA ILE A 181 -5.06 1.84 -3.11
C ILE A 181 -5.32 3.11 -2.32
N THR A 182 -5.18 4.27 -2.97
CA THR A 182 -5.44 5.58 -2.35
C THR A 182 -6.55 6.31 -3.09
N TYR A 183 -7.36 7.06 -2.34
CA TYR A 183 -8.40 7.92 -2.91
C TYR A 183 -7.96 9.38 -2.87
N VAL A 184 -7.93 10.03 -4.04
CA VAL A 184 -7.22 11.29 -4.23
C VAL A 184 -8.08 12.31 -4.98
N PRO A 185 -8.21 13.55 -4.47
CA PRO A 185 -8.89 14.64 -5.17
C PRO A 185 -8.18 15.01 -6.48
N GLN A 186 -8.96 15.35 -7.51
CA GLN A 186 -8.45 15.77 -8.84
C GLN A 186 -7.33 16.81 -8.79
N GLU A 187 -7.41 17.75 -7.85
CA GLU A 187 -6.42 18.82 -7.69
C GLU A 187 -5.01 18.29 -7.41
N ASN A 188 -4.88 17.17 -6.69
CA ASN A 188 -3.60 16.60 -6.26
C ASN A 188 -2.96 15.68 -7.30
N ILE A 189 -3.55 15.56 -8.49
CA ILE A 189 -3.10 14.65 -9.54
C ILE A 189 -2.35 15.42 -10.63
N GLU A 190 -1.19 14.90 -10.98
CA GLU A 190 -0.38 15.31 -12.12
C GLU A 190 -0.14 14.09 -13.02
N ILE A 191 -0.39 14.22 -14.33
CA ILE A 191 -0.20 13.11 -15.28
C ILE A 191 1.28 12.97 -15.61
N ILE A 192 1.76 11.74 -15.64
CA ILE A 192 3.10 11.38 -16.12
C ILE A 192 2.97 10.31 -17.21
N VAL A 193 3.91 10.30 -18.15
CA VAL A 193 3.96 9.35 -19.27
C VAL A 193 5.25 8.53 -19.22
N ASN A 194 5.35 7.50 -20.06
CA ASN A 194 6.56 6.67 -20.19
C ASN A 194 7.02 6.02 -18.88
N THR A 195 6.10 5.79 -17.94
CA THR A 195 6.40 5.23 -16.62
C THR A 195 5.41 4.15 -16.27
N GLN A 196 5.87 2.90 -16.16
CA GLN A 196 5.06 1.81 -15.63
C GLN A 196 5.04 1.82 -14.11
N VAL A 197 3.91 1.46 -13.53
CA VAL A 197 3.69 1.27 -12.09
C VAL A 197 3.95 -0.18 -11.72
N LEU A 198 4.66 -0.41 -10.63
CA LEU A 198 4.81 -1.75 -10.05
C LEU A 198 3.80 -1.95 -8.92
N HIS A 199 2.82 -2.83 -9.08
CA HIS A 199 1.89 -3.19 -8.01
C HIS A 199 1.35 -4.62 -8.21
N PRO A 200 1.22 -5.46 -7.16
CA PRO A 200 0.79 -6.86 -7.30
C PRO A 200 -0.59 -7.02 -7.94
N SER A 201 -1.51 -6.07 -7.72
CA SER A 201 -2.86 -6.11 -8.29
C SER A 201 -2.99 -5.49 -9.68
N ILE A 202 -1.91 -5.04 -10.32
CA ILE A 202 -2.02 -4.29 -11.59
C ILE A 202 -2.67 -5.13 -12.70
N ASP A 203 -2.32 -6.42 -12.75
CA ASP A 203 -2.83 -7.38 -13.73
C ASP A 203 -4.31 -7.70 -13.52
N ASN A 204 -4.92 -7.31 -12.39
CA ASN A 204 -6.36 -7.48 -12.17
C ASN A 204 -7.18 -6.40 -12.91
N TYR A 205 -6.59 -5.23 -13.17
CA TYR A 205 -7.26 -4.07 -13.76
C TYR A 205 -6.89 -3.85 -15.23
N PHE A 206 -5.64 -4.17 -15.60
CA PHE A 206 -5.09 -3.82 -16.91
C PHE A 206 -4.54 -5.05 -17.65
N GLU A 207 -4.57 -5.01 -18.98
CA GLU A 207 -4.06 -6.07 -19.85
C GLU A 207 -2.64 -5.77 -20.36
N ALA A 208 -2.38 -4.51 -20.66
CA ALA A 208 -1.12 -4.07 -21.26
C ALA A 208 -0.85 -2.60 -20.94
N PHE A 209 0.36 -2.15 -21.27
CA PHE A 209 0.80 -0.75 -21.20
C PHE A 209 1.28 -0.31 -22.58
N ASP A 210 0.71 0.78 -23.11
CA ASP A 210 0.98 1.26 -24.48
C ASP A 210 2.17 2.22 -24.59
N GLY A 211 2.82 2.54 -23.46
CA GLY A 211 3.89 3.53 -23.37
C GLY A 211 3.45 4.83 -22.68
N ALA A 212 2.18 5.21 -22.80
CA ALA A 212 1.61 6.39 -22.16
C ALA A 212 0.63 6.04 -21.04
N GLN A 213 -0.22 5.03 -21.24
CA GLN A 213 -1.27 4.61 -20.33
C GLN A 213 -1.46 3.08 -20.36
N TYR A 214 -2.18 2.59 -19.36
CA TYR A 214 -2.58 1.20 -19.27
C TYR A 214 -3.89 0.95 -20.02
N ILE A 215 -3.98 -0.19 -20.70
CA ILE A 215 -5.17 -0.66 -21.39
C ILE A 215 -6.05 -1.40 -20.38
N PRO A 216 -7.25 -0.89 -20.04
CA PRO A 216 -8.14 -1.50 -19.06
C PRO A 216 -8.69 -2.84 -19.56
N ARG A 217 -8.94 -3.75 -18.61
CA ARG A 217 -9.64 -5.01 -18.89
C ARG A 217 -11.11 -4.76 -19.26
N PRO A 218 -11.77 -5.68 -19.98
CA PRO A 218 -13.17 -5.56 -20.39
C PRO A 218 -14.14 -5.24 -19.25
N TRP A 219 -13.92 -5.81 -18.06
CA TRP A 219 -14.79 -5.55 -16.90
C TRP A 219 -14.66 -4.10 -16.42
N LEU A 220 -13.45 -3.53 -16.46
CA LEU A 220 -13.20 -2.16 -16.02
C LEU A 220 -13.71 -1.18 -17.08
N GLN A 221 -13.51 -1.49 -18.37
CA GLN A 221 -14.10 -0.75 -19.48
C GLN A 221 -15.64 -0.76 -19.42
N ALA A 222 -16.27 -1.86 -18.99
CA ALA A 222 -17.73 -1.91 -18.84
C ALA A 222 -18.25 -0.94 -17.77
N VAL A 223 -17.48 -0.72 -16.70
CA VAL A 223 -17.79 0.26 -15.65
C VAL A 223 -17.48 1.70 -16.09
N TYR A 224 -16.44 1.89 -16.92
CA TYR A 224 -16.01 3.19 -17.42
C TYR A 224 -15.99 3.20 -18.96
N PRO A 225 -17.16 3.17 -19.63
CA PRO A 225 -17.24 2.93 -21.07
C PRO A 225 -16.75 4.08 -21.96
N HIS A 226 -16.56 5.28 -21.39
CA HIS A 226 -16.17 6.49 -22.12
C HIS A 226 -14.74 6.96 -21.80
N ASP A 227 -13.93 6.05 -21.25
CA ASP A 227 -12.52 6.24 -20.93
C ASP A 227 -11.61 5.49 -21.91
#